data_AF-A0A914U0L3-F1
#
_entry.id   AF-A0A914U0L3-F1
#
_cell.length_a   1.000
_cell.length_b   1.000
_cell.length_c   1.000
_cell.angle_alpha   90.00
_cell.angle_beta   90.00
_cell.angle_gamma   90.00
#
_symmetry.space_group_name_H-M   'P 1'
#
loop_
_entity.id
_entity.type
_entity.pdbx_description
1 polymer ?
#
loop_
_entity_poly.entity_id
_entity_poly.type
_entity_poly.pdbx_seq_one_letter_code
_entity_poly.pdbx_strand_id
1 'polypeptide(L)'
;MEVEKIITENEKAVGVKLRNGKEIHANIVLSNLTPEATFKQLLNGYDFKPEFTRNLNTIDYTSPTCKINVALKELPNFTALPNSSPNTVMPHHQTTIHINCENMEILDGAYRDFEKGNYSQK
;
A
#
# COMPACT_ATOMS: atom_id res chain seq x y z
N MET A 1 -1.38 -21.36 -3.75
CA MET A 1 -0.06 -22.07 -3.67
C MET A 1 0.93 -21.07 -3.08
N GLU A 2 1.58 -21.40 -1.97
CA GLU A 2 2.48 -20.47 -1.28
C GLU A 2 3.93 -20.71 -1.70
N VAL A 3 4.65 -19.64 -2.03
CA VAL A 3 6.07 -19.68 -2.40
C VAL A 3 6.92 -19.71 -1.13
N GLU A 4 7.89 -20.62 -1.08
CA GLU A 4 8.86 -20.74 0.01
C GLU A 4 10.14 -19.96 -0.28
N LYS A 5 10.63 -20.03 -1.52
CA LYS A 5 11.92 -19.42 -1.91
C LYS A 5 11.96 -19.06 -3.38
N ILE A 6 12.67 -17.99 -3.73
CA ILE A 6 13.09 -17.71 -5.11
C ILE A 6 14.41 -18.44 -5.37
N ILE A 7 14.45 -19.22 -6.44
CA ILE A 7 15.63 -19.99 -6.84
C ILE A 7 16.53 -19.07 -7.66
N THR A 8 17.81 -18.98 -7.30
CA THR A 8 18.80 -18.14 -7.99
C THR A 8 20.01 -18.95 -8.44
N GLU A 9 20.45 -18.74 -9.67
CA GLU A 9 21.65 -19.32 -10.26
C GLU A 9 22.42 -18.22 -10.99
N ASN A 10 23.75 -18.15 -10.82
CA ASN A 10 24.62 -17.15 -11.46
C ASN A 10 24.04 -15.72 -11.36
N GLU A 11 23.64 -15.33 -10.15
CA GLU A 11 23.06 -14.01 -9.84
C GLU A 11 21.72 -13.70 -10.54
N LYS A 12 21.00 -14.72 -11.03
CA LYS A 12 19.72 -14.57 -11.72
C LYS A 12 18.65 -15.45 -11.09
N ALA A 13 17.42 -14.93 -10.98
CA ALA A 13 16.27 -15.75 -10.62
C ALA A 13 15.92 -16.71 -11.77
N VAL A 14 15.77 -18.00 -11.44
CA VAL A 14 15.47 -19.07 -12.41
C VAL A 14 14.19 -19.85 -12.10
N GLY A 15 13.46 -19.42 -11.08
CA GLY A 15 12.23 -20.07 -10.66
C GLY A 15 11.87 -19.81 -9.21
N VAL A 16 10.90 -20.58 -8.73
CA VAL A 16 10.43 -20.56 -7.34
C VAL A 16 10.26 -21.97 -6.80
N LYS A 17 10.57 -22.15 -5.52
CA LYS A 17 10.22 -23.34 -4.75
C LYS A 17 8.96 -23.05 -3.95
N LEU A 18 7.96 -23.91 -4.07
CA LEU A 18 6.72 -23.85 -3.28
C LEU A 18 6.90 -24.60 -1.95
N ARG A 19 6.11 -24.23 -0.94
CA ARG A 19 6.15 -24.89 0.39
C ARG A 19 5.87 -26.39 0.39
N ASN A 20 5.23 -26.91 -0.66
CA ASN A 20 5.00 -28.35 -0.84
C ASN A 20 6.20 -29.08 -1.49
N GLY A 21 7.34 -28.40 -1.65
CA GLY A 21 8.56 -28.94 -2.24
C GLY A 21 8.62 -28.89 -3.76
N LYS A 22 7.53 -28.52 -4.45
CA LYS A 22 7.52 -28.40 -5.92
C LYS A 22 8.34 -27.19 -6.35
N GLU A 23 9.19 -27.39 -7.34
CA GLU A 23 9.92 -26.31 -8.02
C GLU A 23 9.27 -25.96 -9.36
N ILE A 24 9.21 -24.66 -9.65
CA ILE A 24 8.68 -24.12 -10.91
C ILE A 24 9.79 -23.27 -11.51
N HIS A 25 10.38 -23.75 -12.59
CA HIS A 25 11.41 -23.01 -13.33
C HIS A 25 10.78 -22.01 -14.30
N ALA A 26 11.37 -20.83 -14.37
CA ALA A 26 10.96 -19.76 -15.27
C ALA A 26 12.15 -18.84 -15.58
N ASN A 27 12.17 -18.28 -16.80
CA ASN A 27 13.20 -17.32 -17.20
C ASN A 27 13.06 -15.96 -16.49
N ILE A 28 11.87 -15.66 -15.95
CA ILE A 28 11.54 -14.41 -15.28
C ILE A 28 10.64 -14.73 -14.06
N VAL A 29 10.93 -14.10 -12.93
CA VAL A 29 10.11 -14.13 -11.72
C VAL A 29 9.64 -12.70 -11.42
N LEU A 30 8.32 -12.49 -11.41
CA LEU A 30 7.70 -11.21 -11.03
C LEU A 30 7.11 -11.34 -9.64
N SER A 31 7.63 -10.57 -8.67
CA SER A 31 7.09 -10.51 -7.31
C SER A 31 6.23 -9.26 -7.13
N ASN A 32 4.97 -9.45 -6.72
CA ASN A 32 4.08 -8.36 -6.27
C ASN A 32 4.01 -8.28 -4.73
N LEU A 33 4.93 -8.94 -4.03
CA LEU A 33 5.03 -8.88 -2.58
C LEU A 33 5.78 -7.61 -2.16
N THR A 34 5.71 -7.29 -0.87
CA THR A 34 6.54 -6.21 -0.32
C THR A 34 8.03 -6.48 -0.54
N PRO A 35 8.87 -5.43 -0.55
CA PRO A 35 10.33 -5.61 -0.60
C PRO A 35 10.84 -6.49 0.55
N GLU A 36 10.30 -6.35 1.76
CA GLU A 36 10.62 -7.20 2.92
C GLU A 36 10.40 -8.68 2.61
N ALA A 37 9.21 -9.03 2.12
CA ALA A 37 8.87 -10.41 1.80
C ALA A 37 9.72 -10.95 0.63
N THR A 38 9.90 -10.16 -0.42
CA THR A 38 10.65 -10.61 -1.61
C THR A 38 12.14 -10.80 -1.31
N PHE A 39 12.80 -9.78 -0.76
CA PHE A 39 14.25 -9.76 -0.67
C PHE A 39 14.80 -10.36 0.62
N LYS A 40 14.10 -10.24 1.74
CA LYS A 40 14.58 -10.79 3.02
C LYS A 40 14.03 -12.18 3.31
N GLN A 41 12.80 -12.49 2.89
CA GLN A 41 12.19 -13.80 3.17
C GLN A 41 12.41 -14.77 2.01
N LEU A 42 11.96 -14.44 0.79
CA LEU A 42 12.05 -15.37 -0.35
C LEU A 42 13.44 -15.48 -0.96
N LEU A 43 14.26 -14.43 -0.88
CA LEU A 43 15.67 -14.41 -1.29
C LEU A 43 16.64 -14.44 -0.10
N ASN A 44 16.21 -15.03 1.03
CA ASN A 44 17.02 -15.12 2.24
C ASN A 44 18.40 -15.75 1.95
N GLY A 45 19.47 -15.09 2.40
CA GLY A 45 20.86 -15.52 2.19
C GLY A 45 21.47 -15.10 0.84
N TYR A 46 20.75 -14.36 0.00
CA TYR A 46 21.35 -13.74 -1.19
C TYR A 46 22.25 -12.57 -0.77
N ASP A 47 23.46 -12.50 -1.35
CA ASP A 47 24.43 -11.45 -1.05
C ASP A 47 24.10 -10.17 -1.80
N PHE A 48 23.29 -9.31 -1.16
CA PHE A 48 22.99 -7.99 -1.69
C PHE A 48 24.08 -6.99 -1.30
N LYS A 49 24.34 -6.03 -2.20
CA LYS A 49 25.21 -4.89 -1.90
C LYS A 49 24.78 -4.23 -0.58
N PRO A 50 25.72 -3.84 0.31
CA PRO A 50 25.39 -3.27 1.61
C PRO A 50 24.42 -2.09 1.56
N GLU A 51 24.54 -1.24 0.53
CA GLU A 51 23.64 -0.11 0.30
C GLU A 51 22.19 -0.54 0.04
N PHE A 52 21.97 -1.61 -0.73
CA PHE A 52 20.63 -2.13 -1.00
C PHE A 52 19.99 -2.68 0.27
N THR A 53 20.75 -3.47 1.05
CA THR A 53 20.30 -3.98 2.35
C THR A 53 19.97 -2.85 3.32
N ARG A 54 20.78 -1.77 3.34
CA ARG A 54 20.49 -0.58 4.13
C ARG A 54 19.16 0.05 3.72
N ASN A 55 18.93 0.26 2.42
CA ASN A 55 17.68 0.85 1.92
C ASN A 55 16.45 -0.03 2.22
N LEU A 56 16.58 -1.36 2.15
CA LEU A 56 15.49 -2.27 2.55
C LEU A 56 15.15 -2.14 4.04
N ASN A 57 16.15 -1.91 4.89
CA ASN A 57 15.96 -1.79 6.34
C ASN A 57 15.37 -0.44 6.77
N THR A 58 15.40 0.57 5.90
CA THR A 58 14.78 1.88 6.19
C THR A 58 13.32 1.97 5.79
N ILE A 59 12.73 0.93 5.18
CA ILE A 59 11.32 0.93 4.81
C ILE A 59 10.48 0.79 6.07
N ASP A 60 9.71 1.83 6.39
CA ASP A 60 8.71 1.80 7.46
C ASP A 60 7.39 1.24 6.93
N TYR A 61 6.97 0.09 7.47
CA TYR A 61 5.69 -0.55 7.15
C TYR A 61 4.58 -0.17 8.14
N THR A 62 4.85 0.71 9.09
CA THR A 62 3.86 1.20 10.05
C THR A 62 2.82 2.01 9.28
N SER A 63 1.62 1.45 9.12
CA SER A 63 0.50 2.21 8.57
C SER A 63 -0.21 2.96 9.70
N PRO A 64 -0.25 4.30 9.68
CA PRO A 64 -1.06 5.06 10.63
C PRO A 64 -2.56 4.97 10.29
N THR A 65 -2.95 4.29 9.22
CA THR A 65 -4.33 4.27 8.74
C THR A 65 -5.12 3.15 9.40
N CYS A 66 -6.15 3.55 10.15
CA CYS A 66 -7.18 2.64 10.62
C CYS A 66 -8.35 2.61 9.63
N LYS A 67 -8.79 1.42 9.22
CA LYS A 67 -10.02 1.25 8.43
C LYS A 67 -11.09 0.59 9.28
N ILE A 68 -12.21 1.28 9.43
CA ILE A 68 -13.42 0.75 10.07
C ILE A 68 -14.53 0.63 9.03
N ASN A 69 -15.32 -0.45 9.10
CA ASN A 69 -16.55 -0.59 8.35
C ASN A 69 -17.72 -0.49 9.34
N VAL A 70 -18.64 0.43 9.12
CA VAL A 70 -19.73 0.73 10.05
C VAL A 70 -21.05 0.64 9.31
N ALA A 71 -22.04 -0.04 9.91
CA ALA A 71 -23.41 -0.02 9.43
C ALA A 71 -24.13 1.21 10.00
N LEU A 72 -24.72 2.03 9.12
CA LEU A 72 -25.46 3.23 9.51
C LEU A 72 -26.96 2.94 9.54
N LYS A 73 -27.68 3.57 10.48
CA LYS A 73 -29.14 3.48 10.59
C LYS A 73 -29.86 4.24 9.46
N GLU A 74 -29.25 5.32 8.98
CA GLU A 74 -29.81 6.22 7.99
C GLU A 74 -28.69 6.92 7.19
N LEU A 75 -29.07 7.61 6.11
CA LEU A 75 -28.12 8.37 5.29
C LEU A 75 -27.58 9.58 6.05
N PRO A 76 -26.28 9.91 5.94
CA PRO A 76 -25.71 11.13 6.50
C PRO A 76 -26.47 12.38 6.03
N ASN A 77 -26.72 13.32 6.95
CA ASN A 77 -27.32 14.62 6.65
C ASN A 77 -26.35 15.73 7.08
N PHE A 78 -25.71 16.38 6.11
CA PHE A 78 -24.64 17.36 6.37
C PHE A 78 -25.20 18.77 6.53
N THR A 79 -24.76 19.52 7.54
CA THR A 79 -25.20 20.91 7.74
C THR A 79 -24.88 21.82 6.55
N ALA A 80 -23.73 21.58 5.89
CA ALA A 80 -23.30 22.35 4.72
C ALA A 80 -24.07 22.02 3.43
N LEU A 81 -24.65 20.82 3.34
CA LEU A 81 -25.45 20.38 2.20
C LEU A 81 -26.56 19.43 2.66
N PRO A 82 -27.68 19.96 3.20
CA PRO A 82 -28.74 19.16 3.77
C PRO A 82 -29.44 18.27 2.73
N ASN A 83 -29.94 17.13 3.18
CA ASN A 83 -30.77 16.25 2.36
C ASN A 83 -32.11 16.92 2.05
N SER A 84 -32.62 16.76 0.82
CA SER A 84 -33.92 17.31 0.42
C SER A 84 -35.10 16.67 1.16
N SER A 85 -34.95 15.41 1.55
CA SER A 85 -35.93 14.65 2.35
C SER A 85 -35.26 13.50 3.10
N PRO A 86 -35.86 12.99 4.20
CA PRO A 86 -35.34 11.82 4.92
C PRO A 86 -35.16 10.61 3.99
N ASN A 87 -34.06 9.86 4.19
CA ASN A 87 -33.73 8.63 3.45
C ASN A 87 -33.72 8.76 1.92
N THR A 88 -33.48 9.96 1.40
CA THR A 88 -33.33 10.20 -0.04
C THR A 88 -31.85 10.26 -0.39
N VAL A 89 -31.42 9.44 -1.35
CA VAL A 89 -30.04 9.44 -1.85
C VAL A 89 -29.79 10.72 -2.62
N MET A 90 -28.74 11.44 -2.24
CA MET A 90 -28.30 12.68 -2.87
C MET A 90 -26.98 12.45 -3.63
N PRO A 91 -26.60 13.35 -4.57
CA PRO A 91 -25.34 13.21 -5.30
C PRO A 91 -24.10 13.08 -4.40
N HIS A 92 -24.04 13.78 -3.27
CA HIS A 92 -22.93 13.71 -2.31
C HIS A 92 -22.84 12.41 -1.51
N HIS A 93 -23.85 11.54 -1.56
CA HIS A 93 -23.78 10.19 -0.97
C HIS A 93 -23.13 9.17 -1.91
N GLN A 94 -22.94 9.51 -3.19
CA GLN A 94 -22.38 8.61 -4.22
C GLN A 94 -20.88 8.81 -4.43
N THR A 95 -20.24 9.62 -3.58
CA THR A 95 -18.82 9.94 -3.64
C THR A 95 -18.11 9.57 -2.34
N THR A 96 -16.77 9.59 -2.34
CA THR A 96 -16.02 9.57 -1.10
C THR A 96 -16.27 10.86 -0.32
N ILE A 97 -16.55 10.72 0.98
CA ILE A 97 -16.70 11.85 1.90
C ILE A 97 -15.37 12.03 2.63
N HIS A 98 -14.74 13.19 2.45
CA HIS A 98 -13.49 13.54 3.12
C HIS A 98 -13.81 14.38 4.36
N ILE A 99 -13.38 13.91 5.51
CA ILE A 99 -13.55 14.59 6.81
C ILE A 99 -12.16 15.08 7.25
N ASN A 100 -12.08 16.25 7.89
CA ASN A 100 -10.81 16.92 8.26
C ASN A 100 -9.97 17.36 7.06
N CYS A 101 -10.64 17.90 6.03
CA CYS A 101 -10.02 18.76 5.02
C CYS A 101 -10.60 20.15 5.21
N GLU A 102 -10.07 20.87 6.20
CA GLU A 102 -10.60 22.16 6.63
C GLU A 102 -10.52 23.20 5.50
N ASN A 103 -9.51 23.09 4.62
CA ASN A 103 -9.47 23.79 3.34
C ASN A 103 -8.63 23.05 2.27
N MET A 104 -8.79 23.46 1.01
CA MET A 104 -8.02 22.93 -0.12
C MET A 104 -6.54 23.33 -0.10
N GLU A 105 -6.16 24.37 0.64
CA GLU A 105 -4.77 24.83 0.73
C GLU A 105 -3.90 23.85 1.52
N ILE A 106 -4.46 23.13 2.50
CA ILE A 106 -3.76 22.05 3.20
C ILE A 106 -3.41 20.93 2.23
N LEU A 107 -4.36 20.52 1.38
CA LEU A 107 -4.15 19.49 0.36
C LEU A 107 -3.13 19.94 -0.70
N ASP A 108 -3.25 21.16 -1.22
CA ASP A 108 -2.31 21.72 -2.19
C ASP A 108 -0.89 21.85 -1.59
N GLY A 109 -0.79 22.27 -0.32
CA GLY A 109 0.48 22.35 0.40
C GLY A 109 1.16 20.97 0.52
N ALA A 110 0.43 19.95 0.98
CA ALA A 110 0.96 18.59 1.08
C ALA A 110 1.39 18.03 -0.28
N TYR A 111 0.64 18.32 -1.35
CA TYR A 111 1.00 17.94 -2.70
C TYR A 111 2.32 18.60 -3.16
N ARG A 112 2.48 19.91 -2.92
CA ARG A 112 3.71 20.64 -3.26
C ARG A 112 4.92 20.20 -2.46
N ASP A 113 4.73 19.78 -1.20
CA ASP A 113 5.80 19.20 -0.39
C ASP A 113 6.30 17.89 -1.01
N PHE A 114 5.37 17.04 -1.45
CA PHE A 114 5.68 15.80 -2.17
C PHE A 114 6.42 16.05 -3.50
N GLU A 115 5.99 17.03 -4.30
CA GLU A 115 6.69 17.37 -5.55
C GLU A 115 8.16 17.77 -5.35
N LYS A 116 8.48 18.30 -4.16
CA LYS A 116 9.85 18.66 -3.76
C LYS A 116 10.62 17.51 -3.11
N GLY A 117 10.01 16.32 -3.00
CA GLY A 117 10.58 15.15 -2.34
C GLY A 117 10.51 15.18 -0.82
N ASN A 118 9.66 16.04 -0.24
CA ASN A 118 9.47 16.16 1.21
C ASN A 118 8.17 15.47 1.68
N TYR A 119 8.10 15.17 2.97
CA TYR A 119 6.85 14.76 3.63
C TYR A 119 5.98 15.99 3.96
N SER A 120 4.66 15.80 4.16
CA SER A 120 3.74 16.88 4.55
C SER A 120 4.21 17.57 5.84
N GLN A 121 4.32 18.90 5.81
CA GLN A 121 4.73 19.69 6.99
C GLN A 121 3.56 20.05 7.94
N LYS A 122 2.33 19.64 7.60
CA LYS A 122 1.12 19.81 8.40
C LYS A 122 0.39 18.48 8.57
#